data_AF-A0A1Q3ER49-F1
#
_entry.id   AF-A0A1Q3ER49-F1
#
_cell.length_a   1.000
_cell.length_b   1.000
_cell.length_c   1.000
_cell.angle_alpha   90.00
_cell.angle_beta   90.00
_cell.angle_gamma   90.00
#
_symmetry.space_group_name_H-M   'P 1'
#
loop_
_entity.id
_entity.type
_entity.pdbx_description
1 polymer ?
#
loop_
_entity_poly.entity_id
_entity_poly.type
_entity_poly.pdbx_seq_one_letter_code
_entity_poly.pdbx_strand_id
1 'polypeptide(L)'
;MLLRKRLDRIFSPSNHTFLVNTSGTGKTKLLFEGLCLHWGFYLTCAVDTFFLGAGDLPSVVNEISWDSSWTPRLPSSSSANYTSSLQTNLRLTYRAIRRDISTTFDSFGMLKSAIADARLNDKDLDEAIMHCLDEIQNIWEVSIDDFFYIALDEANVASRKHEEAFEDQYGHYPILKEIIRSLRQRMGHLPVRFVVSGTIIPEEHFQSSVGEWDDFRWCSDTGSFDDPEEHRRYVSKFMPTEFASSVTGQTLLDRMWQWLRGSVIPCCLAAQ
;
A
#
# COMPACT_ATOMS: atom_id res chain seq x y z
N MET A 1 24.50 -1.60 0.57
CA MET A 1 24.43 -2.24 1.90
C MET A 1 23.35 -1.63 2.79
N LEU A 2 23.24 -0.29 2.89
CA LEU A 2 22.18 0.37 3.68
C LEU A 2 20.77 0.22 3.08
N LEU A 3 20.61 0.45 1.77
CA LEU A 3 19.32 0.31 1.09
C LEU A 3 18.72 -1.09 1.21
N ARG A 4 19.54 -2.14 1.04
CA ARG A 4 19.07 -3.53 1.14
C ARG A 4 18.56 -3.87 2.54
N LYS A 5 19.31 -3.47 3.59
CA LYS A 5 18.85 -3.61 4.99
C LYS A 5 17.53 -2.87 5.26
N ARG A 6 17.29 -1.73 4.60
CA ARG A 6 16.02 -1.00 4.70
C ARG A 6 14.90 -1.74 4.00
N LEU A 7 15.15 -2.25 2.79
CA LEU A 7 14.18 -3.07 2.08
C LEU A 7 13.84 -4.33 2.88
N ASP A 8 14.80 -5.00 3.51
CA ASP A 8 14.53 -6.16 4.40
C ASP A 8 13.65 -5.77 5.62
N ARG A 9 13.75 -4.52 6.08
CA ARG A 9 12.90 -3.93 7.14
C ARG A 9 11.56 -3.40 6.66
N ILE A 10 11.31 -3.31 5.36
CA ILE A 10 10.01 -2.93 4.79
C ILE A 10 9.31 -4.18 4.27
N PHE A 11 10.01 -4.96 3.45
CA PHE A 11 9.62 -6.25 2.90
C PHE A 11 10.12 -7.37 3.81
N SER A 12 9.43 -7.58 4.94
CA SER A 12 9.75 -8.67 5.86
C SER A 12 8.95 -9.92 5.54
N PRO A 13 9.60 -11.10 5.56
CA PRO A 13 8.91 -12.37 5.42
C PRO A 13 8.09 -12.76 6.65
N SER A 14 8.28 -12.11 7.81
CA SER A 14 7.61 -12.47 9.06
C SER A 14 6.38 -11.62 9.36
N ASN A 15 6.32 -10.37 8.87
CA ASN A 15 5.28 -9.41 9.23
C ASN A 15 4.80 -8.62 8.01
N HIS A 16 3.52 -8.27 8.00
CA HIS A 16 3.01 -7.18 7.19
C HIS A 16 3.57 -5.84 7.71
N THR A 17 3.60 -4.81 6.88
CA THR A 17 4.25 -3.54 7.23
C THR A 17 3.37 -2.35 6.86
N PHE A 18 3.09 -1.49 7.83
CA PHE A 18 2.65 -0.11 7.58
C PHE A 18 3.89 0.77 7.42
N LEU A 19 4.14 1.28 6.21
CA LEU A 19 5.21 2.23 5.91
C LEU A 19 4.66 3.66 5.98
N VAL A 20 4.80 4.31 7.13
CA VAL A 20 4.22 5.65 7.37
C VAL A 20 5.32 6.68 7.52
N ASN A 21 5.33 7.68 6.64
CA ASN A 21 6.24 8.82 6.73
C ASN A 21 5.71 10.01 5.92
N THR A 22 6.24 11.21 6.14
CA THR A 22 5.84 12.46 5.48
C THR A 22 5.89 12.37 3.95
N SER A 23 5.13 13.23 3.26
CA SER A 23 5.13 13.28 1.79
C SER A 23 6.52 13.65 1.24
N GLY A 24 6.88 13.13 0.07
CA GLY A 24 8.19 13.40 -0.56
C GLY A 24 9.36 12.59 0.00
N THR A 25 9.14 11.69 0.97
CA THR A 25 10.19 10.84 1.54
C THR A 25 10.53 9.60 0.72
N GLY A 26 10.09 9.50 -0.53
CA GLY A 26 10.49 8.39 -1.42
C GLY A 26 9.88 7.03 -1.08
N LYS A 27 8.77 6.96 -0.32
CA LYS A 27 8.05 5.69 -0.03
C LYS A 27 7.73 4.91 -1.31
N THR A 28 7.11 5.56 -2.29
CA THR A 28 6.79 4.95 -3.59
C THR A 28 8.01 4.37 -4.29
N LYS A 29 9.15 5.09 -4.23
CA LYS A 29 10.43 4.59 -4.76
C LYS A 29 10.89 3.34 -4.01
N LEU A 30 10.80 3.32 -2.67
CA LEU A 30 11.15 2.14 -1.87
C LEU A 30 10.23 0.95 -2.14
N LEU A 31 8.94 1.19 -2.41
CA LEU A 31 8.02 0.14 -2.84
C LEU A 31 8.46 -0.48 -4.17
N PHE A 32 8.75 0.35 -5.18
CA PHE A 32 9.23 -0.15 -6.48
C PHE A 32 10.57 -0.88 -6.36
N GLU A 33 11.54 -0.31 -5.63
CA GLU A 33 12.83 -0.96 -5.42
C GLU A 33 12.69 -2.30 -4.69
N GLY A 34 11.79 -2.39 -3.70
CA GLY A 34 11.49 -3.63 -3.01
C GLY A 34 10.80 -4.65 -3.91
N LEU A 35 9.84 -4.23 -4.74
CA LEU A 35 9.17 -5.11 -5.72
C LEU A 35 10.08 -5.55 -6.87
N CYS A 36 11.18 -4.83 -7.13
CA CYS A 36 12.24 -5.32 -8.04
C CYS A 36 13.09 -6.43 -7.41
N LEU A 37 13.12 -6.54 -6.07
CA LEU A 37 13.87 -7.57 -5.34
C LEU A 37 13.00 -8.72 -4.86
N HIS A 38 11.70 -8.47 -4.71
CA HIS A 38 10.71 -9.41 -4.21
C HIS A 38 9.52 -9.42 -5.16
N TRP A 39 9.06 -10.61 -5.55
CA TRP A 39 7.90 -10.71 -6.41
C TRP A 39 6.65 -10.18 -5.68
N GLY A 40 5.79 -9.47 -6.40
CA GLY A 40 4.61 -8.85 -5.82
C GLY A 40 3.89 -7.90 -6.76
N PHE A 41 2.77 -7.37 -6.26
CA PHE A 41 1.90 -6.44 -6.98
C PHE A 41 1.90 -5.07 -6.32
N TYR A 42 1.85 -4.04 -7.16
CA TYR A 42 1.71 -2.65 -6.74
C TYR A 42 0.27 -2.19 -7.01
N LEU A 43 -0.42 -1.76 -5.96
CA LEU A 43 -1.75 -1.18 -6.01
C LEU A 43 -1.69 0.21 -5.39
N THR A 44 -2.40 1.18 -5.96
CA THR A 44 -2.45 2.54 -5.40
C THR A 44 -3.85 2.88 -4.93
N CYS A 45 -3.99 3.47 -3.73
CA CYS A 45 -5.26 4.00 -3.22
C CYS A 45 -5.60 5.39 -3.79
N ALA A 46 -4.67 6.00 -4.53
CA ALA A 46 -4.90 7.23 -5.29
C ALA A 46 -4.04 7.29 -6.55
N VAL A 47 -4.63 7.72 -7.67
CA VAL A 47 -3.84 8.06 -8.85
C VAL A 47 -3.35 9.49 -8.68
N ASP A 48 -2.05 9.70 -8.63
CA ASP A 48 -1.48 11.05 -8.66
C ASP A 48 -1.65 11.66 -10.06
N THR A 49 -1.49 12.98 -10.16
CA THR A 49 -1.55 13.85 -11.34
C THR A 49 -0.75 13.37 -12.56
N PHE A 50 0.13 12.37 -12.39
CA PHE A 50 0.95 11.76 -13.43
C PHE A 50 0.43 10.40 -13.94
N PHE A 51 -0.75 9.94 -13.52
CA PHE A 51 -1.34 8.65 -13.93
C PHE A 51 -0.46 7.41 -13.60
N LEU A 52 0.39 7.49 -12.58
CA LEU A 52 1.19 6.37 -12.12
C LEU A 52 0.38 5.47 -11.18
N GLY A 53 0.02 4.28 -11.68
CA GLY A 53 -0.74 3.25 -10.98
C GLY A 53 -2.06 2.92 -11.68
N ALA A 54 -2.53 1.68 -11.54
CA ALA A 54 -3.85 1.28 -12.01
C ALA A 54 -4.91 2.09 -11.25
N GLY A 55 -5.71 2.90 -11.96
CA GLY A 55 -6.75 3.76 -11.36
C GLY A 55 -7.98 3.03 -10.85
N ASP A 56 -7.90 1.71 -10.80
CA ASP A 56 -8.95 0.77 -10.45
C ASP A 56 -9.39 0.94 -8.99
N LEU A 57 -8.46 0.84 -8.01
CA LEU A 57 -8.81 0.97 -6.59
C LEU A 57 -9.34 2.37 -6.19
N PRO A 58 -8.76 3.49 -6.68
CA PRO A 58 -9.31 4.83 -6.44
C PRO A 58 -10.71 5.00 -7.07
N SER A 59 -10.93 4.41 -8.26
CA SER A 59 -12.23 4.43 -8.93
C SER A 59 -13.26 3.64 -8.15
N VAL A 60 -12.92 2.44 -7.66
CA VAL A 60 -13.79 1.62 -6.79
C VAL A 60 -14.24 2.37 -5.55
N VAL A 61 -13.29 2.99 -4.84
CA VAL A 61 -13.60 3.70 -3.59
C VAL A 61 -14.56 4.88 -3.85
N ASN A 62 -14.46 5.50 -5.03
CA ASN A 62 -15.41 6.53 -5.47
C ASN A 62 -16.74 5.92 -5.95
N GLU A 63 -16.71 4.86 -6.75
CA GLU A 63 -17.87 4.18 -7.34
C GLU A 63 -18.86 3.68 -6.29
N ILE A 64 -18.37 3.12 -5.18
CA ILE A 64 -19.22 2.64 -4.08
C ILE A 64 -20.14 3.75 -3.55
N SER A 65 -19.66 5.00 -3.53
CA SER A 65 -20.45 6.12 -3.01
C SER A 65 -21.63 6.54 -3.89
N TRP A 66 -21.67 6.06 -5.14
CA TRP A 66 -22.78 6.31 -6.07
C TRP A 66 -23.89 5.25 -5.97
N ASP A 67 -23.67 4.16 -5.24
CA ASP A 67 -24.73 3.18 -4.99
C ASP A 67 -25.78 3.78 -4.04
N SER A 68 -27.06 3.73 -4.43
CA SER A 68 -28.15 4.29 -3.63
C SER A 68 -28.36 3.60 -2.28
N SER A 69 -27.80 2.39 -2.12
CA SER A 69 -27.83 1.62 -0.88
C SER A 69 -26.65 1.94 0.05
N TRP A 70 -25.67 2.73 -0.43
CA TRP A 70 -24.52 3.14 0.37
C TRP A 70 -24.92 4.11 1.49
N THR A 71 -24.46 3.81 2.70
CA THR A 71 -24.70 4.65 3.88
C THR A 71 -23.39 5.34 4.31
N PRO A 72 -23.12 6.59 3.92
CA PRO A 72 -21.82 7.24 4.17
C PRO A 72 -21.54 7.51 5.65
N ARG A 73 -22.60 7.67 6.46
CA ARG A 73 -22.55 7.81 7.91
C ARG A 73 -23.51 6.80 8.52
N LEU A 74 -22.97 5.82 9.23
CA LEU A 74 -23.81 4.83 9.90
C LEU A 74 -24.73 5.50 10.93
N PRO A 75 -25.99 5.04 11.05
CA PRO A 75 -26.85 5.48 12.14
C PRO A 75 -26.29 4.96 13.46
N SER A 76 -26.72 5.54 14.59
CA SER A 76 -26.33 5.05 15.92
C SER A 76 -26.56 3.55 16.06
N SER A 77 -25.67 2.86 16.78
CA SER A 77 -25.77 1.43 17.10
C SER A 77 -27.09 1.02 17.79
N SER A 78 -27.82 1.97 18.38
CA SER A 78 -29.17 1.75 18.95
C SER A 78 -30.31 1.79 17.93
N SER A 79 -30.02 2.17 16.67
CA SER A 79 -31.01 2.27 15.59
C SER A 79 -31.36 0.91 15.01
N ALA A 80 -32.65 0.69 14.70
CA ALA A 80 -33.11 -0.54 14.05
C ALA A 80 -32.47 -0.78 12.67
N ASN A 81 -32.00 0.29 12.01
CA ASN A 81 -31.38 0.21 10.67
C ASN A 81 -29.86 0.06 10.73
N TYR A 82 -29.24 0.07 11.91
CA TYR A 82 -27.79 0.01 12.05
C TYR A 82 -27.19 -1.24 11.43
N THR A 83 -27.65 -2.41 11.87
CA THR A 83 -27.09 -3.70 11.41
C THR A 83 -27.27 -3.88 9.91
N SER A 84 -28.43 -3.49 9.36
CA SER A 84 -28.68 -3.60 7.93
C SER A 84 -27.84 -2.63 7.09
N SER A 85 -27.65 -1.38 7.55
CA SER A 85 -26.75 -0.41 6.92
C SER A 85 -25.29 -0.86 6.94
N LEU A 86 -24.78 -1.34 8.09
CA LEU A 86 -23.40 -1.84 8.20
C LEU A 86 -23.18 -3.05 7.30
N GLN A 87 -24.07 -4.04 7.32
CA GLN A 87 -23.98 -5.21 6.45
C GLN A 87 -24.05 -4.85 4.97
N THR A 88 -24.86 -3.85 4.60
CA THR A 88 -24.96 -3.37 3.23
C THR A 88 -23.66 -2.71 2.78
N ASN A 89 -23.11 -1.81 3.60
CA ASN A 89 -21.82 -1.16 3.31
C ASN A 89 -20.71 -2.19 3.16
N LEU A 90 -20.58 -3.14 4.10
CA LEU A 90 -19.62 -4.23 4.02
C LEU A 90 -19.79 -4.99 2.70
N ARG A 91 -21.01 -5.44 2.39
CA ARG A 91 -21.29 -6.19 1.15
C ARG A 91 -20.91 -5.40 -0.11
N LEU A 92 -21.24 -4.11 -0.18
CA LEU A 92 -20.90 -3.26 -1.32
C LEU A 92 -19.39 -3.11 -1.48
N THR A 93 -18.67 -2.87 -0.38
CA THR A 93 -17.21 -2.77 -0.37
C THR A 93 -16.54 -4.08 -0.78
N TYR A 94 -16.92 -5.21 -0.17
CA TYR A 94 -16.41 -6.53 -0.55
C TYR A 94 -16.67 -6.84 -2.03
N ARG A 95 -17.88 -6.54 -2.54
CA ARG A 95 -18.23 -6.75 -3.94
C ARG A 95 -17.41 -5.88 -4.89
N ALA A 96 -17.21 -4.61 -4.55
CA ALA A 96 -16.50 -3.68 -5.41
C ALA A 96 -15.00 -3.99 -5.48
N ILE A 97 -14.36 -4.30 -4.34
CA ILE A 97 -12.96 -4.76 -4.29
C ILE A 97 -12.80 -6.10 -5.01
N ARG A 98 -13.75 -7.02 -4.84
CA ARG A 98 -13.79 -8.31 -5.57
C ARG A 98 -13.73 -8.11 -7.08
N ARG A 99 -14.59 -7.24 -7.62
CA ARG A 99 -14.65 -7.00 -9.07
C ARG A 99 -13.34 -6.44 -9.59
N ASP A 100 -12.69 -5.61 -8.81
CA ASP A 100 -11.56 -4.80 -9.25
C ASP A 100 -10.23 -5.54 -9.27
N ILE A 101 -9.94 -6.36 -8.24
CA ILE A 101 -8.75 -7.23 -8.21
C ILE A 101 -8.68 -8.10 -9.46
N SER A 102 -9.82 -8.61 -9.93
CA SER A 102 -9.88 -9.42 -11.15
C SER A 102 -9.50 -8.66 -12.41
N THR A 103 -9.56 -7.33 -12.37
CA THR A 103 -9.31 -6.42 -13.49
C THR A 103 -7.98 -5.69 -13.39
N THR A 104 -7.40 -5.58 -12.19
CA THR A 104 -6.05 -5.00 -12.01
C THR A 104 -4.94 -5.89 -12.60
N PHE A 105 -5.20 -7.19 -12.80
CA PHE A 105 -4.32 -8.09 -13.55
C PHE A 105 -4.41 -7.92 -15.08
N ASP A 106 -5.30 -7.06 -15.55
CA ASP A 106 -5.47 -6.75 -16.96
C ASP A 106 -4.87 -5.37 -17.26
N SER A 107 -3.60 -5.40 -17.66
CA SER A 107 -2.84 -4.21 -18.05
C SER A 107 -3.44 -3.43 -19.23
N PHE A 108 -4.54 -3.91 -19.85
CA PHE A 108 -5.14 -3.33 -21.05
C PHE A 108 -6.65 -3.02 -20.94
N GLY A 109 -7.30 -3.23 -19.79
CA GLY A 109 -8.74 -2.94 -19.58
C GLY A 109 -9.72 -3.77 -20.43
N MET A 110 -9.22 -4.72 -21.23
CA MET A 110 -10.01 -5.58 -22.11
C MET A 110 -10.71 -6.73 -21.36
N LEU A 111 -10.03 -7.30 -20.36
CA LEU A 111 -10.59 -8.29 -19.44
C LEU A 111 -11.67 -7.65 -18.56
N LYS A 112 -11.50 -6.39 -18.15
CA LYS A 112 -12.53 -5.63 -17.39
C LYS A 112 -13.84 -5.52 -18.15
N SER A 113 -13.78 -5.15 -19.43
CA SER A 113 -14.96 -5.10 -20.30
C SER A 113 -15.51 -6.50 -20.56
N ALA A 114 -14.66 -7.49 -20.86
CA ALA A 114 -15.10 -8.85 -21.15
C ALA A 114 -15.77 -9.53 -19.94
N ILE A 115 -15.25 -9.36 -18.72
CA ILE A 115 -15.85 -9.89 -17.48
C ILE A 115 -17.19 -9.21 -17.19
N ALA A 116 -17.26 -7.88 -17.37
CA ALA A 116 -18.51 -7.14 -17.18
C ALA A 116 -19.58 -7.59 -18.19
N ASP A 117 -19.20 -7.84 -19.44
CA ASP A 117 -20.09 -8.30 -20.50
C ASP A 117 -20.50 -9.77 -20.35
N ALA A 118 -19.63 -10.61 -19.79
CA ALA A 118 -19.83 -12.06 -19.64
C ALA A 118 -20.88 -12.44 -18.58
N ARG A 119 -21.38 -11.48 -17.76
CA ARG A 119 -22.33 -11.72 -16.66
C ARG A 119 -21.94 -12.90 -15.77
N LEU A 120 -20.64 -13.09 -15.56
CA LEU A 120 -20.14 -14.17 -14.72
C LEU A 120 -20.67 -14.00 -13.31
N ASN A 121 -21.11 -15.11 -12.72
CA ASN A 121 -21.48 -15.07 -11.33
C ASN A 121 -20.20 -14.95 -10.50
N ASP A 122 -20.37 -14.39 -9.32
CA ASP A 122 -19.32 -14.14 -8.35
C ASP A 122 -18.44 -15.39 -8.08
N LYS A 123 -19.05 -16.58 -7.99
CA LYS A 123 -18.34 -17.83 -7.69
C LYS A 123 -17.39 -18.24 -8.81
N ASP A 124 -17.82 -18.11 -10.06
CA ASP A 124 -17.01 -18.44 -11.24
C ASP A 124 -15.78 -17.53 -11.33
N LEU A 125 -15.93 -16.25 -10.98
CA LEU A 125 -14.83 -15.28 -10.95
C LEU A 125 -13.80 -15.64 -9.86
N ASP A 126 -14.27 -16.03 -8.68
CA ASP A 126 -13.37 -16.46 -7.60
C ASP A 126 -12.61 -17.73 -8.02
N GLU A 127 -13.28 -18.74 -8.56
CA GLU A 127 -12.62 -19.95 -9.07
C GLU A 127 -11.58 -19.62 -10.13
N ALA A 128 -11.86 -18.69 -11.05
CA ALA A 128 -10.90 -18.25 -12.07
C ALA A 128 -9.69 -17.50 -11.48
N ILE A 129 -9.88 -16.61 -10.51
CA ILE A 129 -8.78 -15.91 -9.83
C ILE A 129 -7.92 -16.92 -9.07
N MET A 130 -8.55 -17.83 -8.33
CA MET A 130 -7.87 -18.87 -7.56
C MET A 130 -7.05 -19.77 -8.49
N HIS A 131 -7.64 -20.21 -9.61
CA HIS A 131 -6.95 -21.04 -10.60
C HIS A 131 -5.78 -20.29 -11.25
N CYS A 132 -5.95 -19.01 -11.60
CA CYS A 132 -4.89 -18.20 -12.18
C CYS A 132 -3.74 -17.99 -11.19
N LEU A 133 -4.05 -17.74 -9.91
CA LEU A 133 -3.04 -17.60 -8.86
C LEU A 133 -2.29 -18.92 -8.61
N ASP A 134 -3.00 -20.05 -8.61
CA ASP A 134 -2.40 -21.39 -8.52
C ASP A 134 -1.53 -21.71 -9.75
N GLU A 135 -1.97 -21.36 -10.95
CA GLU A 135 -1.16 -21.48 -12.18
C GLU A 135 0.10 -20.61 -12.12
N ILE A 136 -0.01 -19.36 -11.65
CA ILE A 136 1.16 -18.50 -11.43
C ILE A 136 2.10 -19.17 -10.41
N GLN A 137 1.60 -19.71 -9.30
CA GLN A 137 2.45 -20.42 -8.34
C GLN A 137 3.16 -21.63 -8.97
N ASN A 138 2.43 -22.44 -9.74
CA ASN A 138 2.96 -23.63 -10.40
C ASN A 138 3.98 -23.30 -11.50
N ILE A 139 3.78 -22.22 -12.26
CA ILE A 139 4.72 -21.75 -13.29
C ILE A 139 6.02 -21.24 -12.67
N TRP A 140 5.92 -20.59 -11.52
CA TRP A 140 7.05 -19.88 -10.91
C TRP A 140 7.86 -20.73 -9.92
N GLU A 141 7.51 -22.01 -9.73
CA GLU A 141 8.16 -22.92 -8.75
C GLU A 141 8.36 -22.26 -7.38
N VAL A 142 7.41 -21.40 -6.96
CA VAL A 142 7.49 -20.64 -5.72
C VAL A 142 7.61 -21.65 -4.58
N SER A 143 8.75 -21.63 -3.88
CA SER A 143 8.95 -22.58 -2.78
C SER A 143 7.89 -22.33 -1.70
N ILE A 144 7.60 -23.33 -0.87
CA ILE A 144 6.64 -23.21 0.23
C ILE A 144 7.01 -22.07 1.21
N ASP A 145 8.28 -21.65 1.20
CA ASP A 145 8.83 -20.56 2.01
C ASP A 145 8.88 -19.20 1.28
N ASP A 146 8.51 -19.14 0.00
CA ASP A 146 8.52 -17.91 -0.78
C ASP A 146 7.16 -17.20 -0.73
N PHE A 147 7.21 -15.94 -0.30
CA PHE A 147 6.06 -15.07 -0.19
C PHE A 147 6.07 -14.03 -1.30
N PHE A 148 4.89 -13.53 -1.61
CA PHE A 148 4.75 -12.38 -2.50
C PHE A 148 4.13 -11.19 -1.82
N TYR A 149 4.52 -10.00 -2.30
CA TYR A 149 4.15 -8.76 -1.64
C TYR A 149 3.00 -8.08 -2.35
N ILE A 150 2.07 -7.53 -1.57
CA ILE A 150 1.07 -6.57 -2.03
C ILE A 150 1.47 -5.22 -1.44
N ALA A 151 1.99 -4.34 -2.29
CA ALA A 151 2.27 -2.97 -1.94
C ALA A 151 1.02 -2.11 -2.17
N LEU A 152 0.41 -1.59 -1.10
CA LEU A 152 -0.67 -0.62 -1.15
C LEU A 152 -0.09 0.78 -0.96
N ASP A 153 0.05 1.57 -2.02
CA ASP A 153 0.55 2.95 -1.92
C ASP A 153 -0.58 3.97 -1.70
N GLU A 154 -0.21 5.16 -1.22
CA GLU A 154 -1.12 6.27 -0.93
C GLU A 154 -2.31 5.90 -0.03
N ALA A 155 -2.12 4.95 0.89
CA ALA A 155 -3.16 4.43 1.77
C ALA A 155 -3.78 5.51 2.68
N ASN A 156 -3.06 6.61 2.93
CA ASN A 156 -3.61 7.80 3.61
C ASN A 156 -4.82 8.43 2.90
N VAL A 157 -4.99 8.19 1.59
CA VAL A 157 -6.18 8.64 0.88
C VAL A 157 -7.38 7.77 1.24
N ALA A 158 -7.22 6.44 1.23
CA ALA A 158 -8.25 5.53 1.66
C ALA A 158 -8.54 5.63 3.17
N SER A 159 -7.56 5.99 4.00
CA SER A 159 -7.75 6.18 5.44
C SER A 159 -8.56 7.43 5.80
N ARG A 160 -8.79 8.35 4.84
CA ARG A 160 -9.61 9.56 5.02
C ARG A 160 -10.94 9.49 4.29
N LYS A 161 -11.26 8.33 3.70
CA LYS A 161 -12.51 8.12 2.98
C LYS A 161 -13.43 7.24 3.80
N HIS A 162 -14.71 7.63 3.81
CA HIS A 162 -15.78 6.87 4.44
C HIS A 162 -15.52 6.56 5.92
N GLU A 163 -15.00 7.55 6.66
CA GLU A 163 -14.54 7.42 8.05
C GLU A 163 -15.62 6.93 9.03
N GLU A 164 -16.90 7.17 8.71
CA GLU A 164 -18.06 6.81 9.53
C GLU A 164 -18.95 5.75 8.86
N ALA A 165 -18.50 5.15 7.76
CA ALA A 165 -19.28 4.17 7.01
C ALA A 165 -19.17 2.75 7.58
N PHE A 166 -18.21 2.52 8.47
CA PHE A 166 -17.98 1.26 9.16
C PHE A 166 -17.80 1.48 10.65
N GLU A 167 -18.04 0.44 11.44
CA GLU A 167 -17.88 0.47 12.90
C GLU A 167 -17.55 -0.93 13.41
N ASP A 168 -16.65 -1.00 14.38
CA ASP A 168 -16.41 -2.19 15.19
C ASP A 168 -16.37 -1.81 16.68
N GLN A 169 -15.95 -2.73 17.54
CA GLN A 169 -15.89 -2.51 18.98
C GLN A 169 -14.95 -1.36 19.43
N TYR A 170 -14.08 -0.86 18.54
CA TYR A 170 -13.19 0.29 18.79
C TYR A 170 -13.73 1.60 18.21
N GLY A 171 -14.91 1.57 17.58
CA GLY A 171 -15.61 2.72 17.03
C GLY A 171 -15.59 2.74 15.50
N HIS A 172 -15.82 3.93 14.95
CA HIS A 172 -15.85 4.14 13.51
C HIS A 172 -14.47 4.06 12.87
N TYR A 173 -14.41 3.56 11.64
CA TYR A 173 -13.16 3.42 10.91
C TYR A 173 -13.35 3.59 9.38
N PRO A 174 -12.29 4.01 8.66
CA PRO A 174 -12.34 4.30 7.24
C PRO A 174 -12.29 3.04 6.36
N ILE A 175 -12.62 3.21 5.08
CA ILE A 175 -12.66 2.11 4.10
C ILE A 175 -11.33 1.35 3.94
N LEU A 176 -10.19 1.97 4.27
CA LEU A 176 -8.87 1.31 4.20
C LEU A 176 -8.84 -0.01 4.99
N LYS A 177 -9.48 -0.07 6.17
CA LYS A 177 -9.49 -1.28 6.99
C LYS A 177 -10.20 -2.43 6.26
N GLU A 178 -11.34 -2.15 5.63
CA GLU A 178 -12.08 -3.13 4.82
C GLU A 178 -11.37 -3.51 3.52
N ILE A 179 -10.61 -2.59 2.92
CA ILE A 179 -9.75 -2.91 1.76
C ILE A 179 -8.75 -3.99 2.14
N ILE A 180 -8.02 -3.81 3.24
CA ILE A 180 -7.02 -4.77 3.70
C ILE A 180 -7.67 -6.09 4.12
N ARG A 181 -8.79 -6.05 4.85
CA ARG A 181 -9.57 -7.26 5.20
C ARG A 181 -10.03 -8.03 3.98
N SER A 182 -10.58 -7.35 2.99
CA SER A 182 -11.04 -7.97 1.73
C SER A 182 -9.90 -8.65 0.98
N LEU A 183 -8.74 -7.99 0.90
CA LEU A 183 -7.55 -8.53 0.27
C LEU A 183 -7.02 -9.76 1.04
N ARG A 184 -6.92 -9.67 2.37
CA ARG A 184 -6.49 -10.80 3.23
C ARG A 184 -7.43 -11.98 3.12
N GLN A 185 -8.74 -11.75 3.12
CA GLN A 185 -9.73 -12.83 3.03
C GLN A 185 -9.61 -13.58 1.70
N ARG A 186 -9.39 -12.87 0.59
CA ARG A 186 -9.22 -13.48 -0.74
C ARG A 186 -7.90 -14.21 -0.88
N MET A 187 -6.82 -13.61 -0.40
CA MET A 187 -5.47 -14.13 -0.56
C MET A 187 -5.01 -15.00 0.62
N GLY A 188 -5.88 -15.28 1.60
CA GLY A 188 -5.48 -15.91 2.86
C GLY A 188 -4.99 -17.36 2.75
N HIS A 189 -5.21 -18.00 1.61
CA HIS A 189 -4.65 -19.32 1.28
C HIS A 189 -3.27 -19.22 0.60
N LEU A 190 -2.85 -18.01 0.23
CA LEU A 190 -1.59 -17.72 -0.46
C LEU A 190 -0.58 -17.12 0.53
N PRO A 191 0.73 -17.35 0.33
CA PRO A 191 1.78 -16.77 1.14
C PRO A 191 1.97 -15.28 0.81
N VAL A 192 1.05 -14.43 1.25
CA VAL A 192 1.06 -12.98 0.94
C VAL A 192 1.54 -12.14 2.10
N ARG A 193 2.39 -11.15 1.80
CA ARG A 193 2.80 -10.09 2.72
C ARG A 193 2.32 -8.74 2.22
N PHE A 194 1.93 -7.86 3.13
CA PHE A 194 1.37 -6.54 2.79
C PHE A 194 2.39 -5.48 3.16
N VAL A 195 2.58 -4.50 2.29
CA VAL A 195 3.30 -3.27 2.57
C VAL A 195 2.36 -2.11 2.29
N VAL A 196 1.78 -1.53 3.33
CA VAL A 196 0.79 -0.46 3.27
C VAL A 196 1.50 0.88 3.50
N SER A 197 1.70 1.66 2.45
CA SER A 197 2.41 2.93 2.46
C SER A 197 1.45 4.11 2.55
N GLY A 198 1.76 5.09 3.39
CA GLY A 198 1.00 6.33 3.48
C GLY A 198 1.70 7.44 4.26
N THR A 199 1.13 8.63 4.22
CA THR A 199 1.65 9.80 4.94
C THR A 199 1.26 9.80 6.40
N ILE A 200 -0.04 9.71 6.67
CA ILE A 200 -0.64 9.59 7.99
C ILE A 200 -1.72 8.53 7.87
N ILE A 201 -1.54 7.43 8.59
CA ILE A 201 -2.52 6.36 8.73
C ILE A 201 -2.77 6.23 10.23
N PRO A 202 -4.00 6.48 10.73
CA PRO A 202 -4.27 6.43 12.16
C PRO A 202 -4.20 4.97 12.66
N GLU A 203 -3.30 4.70 13.61
CA GLU A 203 -3.07 3.37 14.18
C GLU A 203 -4.27 2.89 15.02
N GLU A 204 -5.03 3.82 15.59
CA GLU A 204 -6.25 3.55 16.36
C GLU A 204 -7.29 2.74 15.57
N HIS A 205 -7.32 2.88 14.24
CA HIS A 205 -8.25 2.12 13.40
C HIS A 205 -7.84 0.65 13.26
N PHE A 206 -6.60 0.27 13.57
CA PHE A 206 -6.07 -1.08 13.41
C PHE A 206 -5.94 -1.82 14.75
N GLN A 207 -6.84 -1.52 15.69
CA GLN A 207 -6.98 -2.26 16.94
C GLN A 207 -7.88 -3.50 16.76
N SER A 208 -7.58 -4.57 17.50
CA SER A 208 -8.36 -5.81 17.52
C SER A 208 -8.20 -6.54 18.86
N SER A 209 -9.28 -7.12 19.41
CA SER A 209 -9.19 -7.94 20.63
C SER A 209 -8.74 -9.37 20.35
N VAL A 210 -8.79 -9.78 19.09
CA VAL A 210 -8.43 -11.13 18.63
C VAL A 210 -7.07 -11.13 17.91
N GLY A 211 -6.32 -10.03 18.00
CA GLY A 211 -4.99 -9.91 17.41
C GLY A 211 -4.97 -9.87 15.88
N GLU A 212 -6.06 -9.45 15.24
CA GLU A 212 -6.19 -9.42 13.77
C GLU A 212 -5.05 -8.67 13.09
N TRP A 213 -4.49 -7.65 13.75
CA TRP A 213 -3.46 -6.75 13.21
C TRP A 213 -2.10 -6.94 13.86
N ASP A 214 -1.92 -7.94 14.74
CA ASP A 214 -0.69 -8.15 15.51
C ASP A 214 0.50 -8.58 14.62
N ASP A 215 0.20 -9.08 13.42
CA ASP A 215 1.17 -9.41 12.38
C ASP A 215 1.55 -8.23 11.49
N PHE A 216 1.00 -7.03 11.74
CA PHE A 216 1.45 -5.78 11.14
C PHE A 216 2.44 -5.06 12.06
N ARG A 217 3.56 -4.63 11.48
CA ARG A 217 4.50 -3.70 12.13
C ARG A 217 4.37 -2.31 11.52
N TRP A 218 4.57 -1.30 12.36
CA TRP A 218 4.70 0.09 11.91
C TRP A 218 6.16 0.42 11.65
N CYS A 219 6.43 1.00 10.48
CA CYS A 219 7.76 1.34 10.02
C CYS A 219 7.73 2.76 9.43
N SER A 220 8.66 3.60 9.86
CA SER A 220 8.88 4.94 9.29
C SER A 220 10.21 5.05 8.54
N ASP A 221 10.89 3.92 8.30
CA ASP A 221 12.25 3.84 7.76
C ASP A 221 12.27 4.17 6.25
N THR A 222 12.06 5.43 5.91
CA THR A 222 12.25 5.94 4.52
C THR A 222 13.64 6.51 4.29
N GLY A 223 14.54 6.34 5.27
CA GLY A 223 15.89 6.86 5.19
C GLY A 223 16.01 8.36 5.44
N SER A 224 15.31 8.90 6.45
CA SER A 224 15.84 10.09 7.14
C SER A 224 17.28 9.78 7.51
N PHE A 225 18.21 10.64 7.11
CA PHE A 225 19.54 10.53 7.66
C PHE A 225 19.46 11.01 9.10
N ASP A 226 19.51 10.06 10.03
CA ASP A 226 19.57 10.36 11.46
C ASP A 226 21.02 10.34 11.96
N ASP A 227 21.95 9.84 11.14
CA ASP A 227 23.39 9.90 11.33
C ASP A 227 24.08 10.85 10.32
N PRO A 228 24.78 11.90 10.81
CA PRO A 228 25.53 12.83 9.96
C PRO A 228 26.61 12.16 9.10
N GLU A 229 27.25 11.09 9.60
CA GLU A 229 28.34 10.44 8.88
C GLU A 229 27.83 9.55 7.74
N GLU A 230 26.71 8.85 7.93
CA GLU A 230 26.02 8.15 6.84
C GLU A 230 25.52 9.11 5.75
N HIS A 231 24.98 10.27 6.14
CA HIS A 231 24.59 11.32 5.19
C HIS A 231 25.78 11.80 4.38
N ARG A 232 26.89 12.13 5.06
CA ARG A 232 28.12 12.58 4.42
C ARG A 232 28.63 11.53 3.44
N ARG A 233 28.72 10.26 3.87
CA ARG A 233 29.18 9.14 3.03
C ARG A 233 28.29 8.90 1.82
N TYR A 234 26.99 9.16 1.91
CA TYR A 234 26.08 9.04 0.78
C TYR A 234 26.27 10.18 -0.22
N VAL A 235 26.23 11.43 0.24
CA VAL A 235 26.34 12.62 -0.62
C VAL A 235 27.71 12.69 -1.30
N SER A 236 28.79 12.30 -0.61
CA SER A 236 30.14 12.28 -1.19
C SER A 236 30.30 11.37 -2.41
N LYS A 237 29.37 10.43 -2.67
CA LYS A 237 29.40 9.61 -3.89
C LYS A 237 29.02 10.39 -5.16
N PHE A 238 28.32 11.50 -4.99
CA PHE A 238 27.83 12.36 -6.08
C PHE A 238 28.69 13.61 -6.27
N MET A 239 29.76 13.75 -5.47
CA MET A 239 30.68 14.87 -5.56
C MET A 239 32.08 14.37 -5.95
N PRO A 240 32.83 15.15 -6.75
CA PRO A 240 34.24 14.87 -6.98
C PRO A 240 35.00 14.79 -5.65
N THR A 241 35.87 13.79 -5.50
CA THR A 241 36.60 13.51 -4.26
C THR A 241 37.44 14.71 -3.80
N GLU A 242 38.00 15.44 -4.75
CA GLU A 242 38.78 16.69 -4.54
C GLU A 242 37.90 17.82 -4.00
N PHE A 243 36.65 17.91 -4.48
CA PHE A 243 35.70 18.91 -4.00
C PHE A 243 35.15 18.53 -2.61
N ALA A 244 34.77 17.27 -2.42
CA ALA A 244 34.23 16.77 -1.14
C ALA A 244 35.23 16.90 0.02
N SER A 245 36.54 16.82 -0.24
CA SER A 245 37.60 17.01 0.77
C SER A 245 38.02 18.47 0.98
N SER A 246 37.57 19.40 0.13
CA SER A 246 37.84 20.83 0.29
C SER A 246 37.05 21.43 1.46
N VAL A 247 37.55 22.54 2.03
CA VAL A 247 36.85 23.30 3.10
C VAL A 247 35.44 23.72 2.65
N THR A 248 35.29 24.12 1.39
CA THR A 248 34.01 24.51 0.80
C THR A 248 33.06 23.31 0.66
N GLY A 249 33.56 22.16 0.21
CA GLY A 249 32.78 20.93 0.10
C GLY A 249 32.34 20.38 1.45
N GLN A 250 33.19 20.44 2.48
CA GLN A 250 32.82 20.08 3.85
C GLN A 250 31.74 21.01 4.41
N THR A 251 31.88 22.32 4.19
CA THR A 251 30.84 23.30 4.57
C THR A 251 29.51 23.04 3.87
N LEU A 252 29.54 22.66 2.59
CA LEU A 252 28.35 22.27 1.84
C LEU A 252 27.73 20.98 2.39
N LEU A 253 28.53 19.96 2.69
CA LEU A 253 28.07 18.69 3.29
C LEU A 253 27.37 18.91 4.64
N ASP A 254 27.91 19.79 5.49
CA ASP A 254 27.32 20.13 6.78
C ASP A 254 26.01 20.92 6.63
N ARG A 255 25.93 21.80 5.63
CA ARG A 255 24.67 22.51 5.28
C ARG A 255 23.63 21.57 4.68
N MET A 256 24.05 20.67 3.80
CA MET A 256 23.20 19.64 3.23
C MET A 256 22.63 18.75 4.33
N TRP A 257 23.40 18.40 5.36
CA TRP A 257 22.89 17.70 6.53
C TRP A 257 21.79 18.50 7.25
N GLN A 258 21.98 19.80 7.47
CA GLN A 258 20.97 20.63 8.13
C GLN A 258 19.69 20.81 7.29
N TRP A 259 19.81 20.84 5.96
CA TRP A 259 18.69 21.07 5.05
C TRP A 259 17.95 19.79 4.62
N LEU A 260 18.67 18.67 4.50
CA LEU A 260 18.16 17.40 3.98
C LEU A 260 17.88 16.39 5.10
N ARG A 261 17.98 16.81 6.36
CA ARG A 261 17.54 16.02 7.51
C ARG A 261 16.05 15.67 7.33
N GLY A 262 15.73 14.38 7.27
CA GLY A 262 14.36 13.90 7.07
C GLY A 262 13.81 13.98 5.63
N SER A 263 14.58 14.44 4.63
CA SER A 263 14.12 14.52 3.23
C SER A 263 14.96 13.61 2.32
N VAL A 264 14.31 12.84 1.45
CA VAL A 264 15.02 12.08 0.40
C VAL A 264 15.57 13.06 -0.61
N ILE A 265 16.88 12.99 -0.85
CA ILE A 265 17.53 13.74 -1.93
C ILE A 265 16.98 13.17 -3.26
N PRO A 266 16.32 13.99 -4.11
CA PRO A 266 15.89 13.56 -5.42
C PRO A 266 17.12 13.07 -6.21
N CYS A 267 17.03 11.91 -6.86
CA CYS A 267 18.04 11.41 -7.79
C CYS A 267 18.22 12.28 -9.06
N CYS A 268 17.74 13.52 -9.08
CA CYS A 268 17.72 14.39 -10.26
C CYS A 268 19.05 15.09 -10.58
N LEU A 269 20.17 14.73 -9.94
CA LEU A 269 21.50 15.29 -10.29
C LEU A 269 22.37 14.33 -11.14
N ALA A 270 21.84 13.18 -11.57
CA ALA A 270 22.51 12.30 -12.53
C ALA A 270 21.95 12.52 -13.94
N ALA A 271 22.18 13.70 -14.50
CA ALA A 271 22.06 13.94 -15.93
C ALA A 271 23.15 14.92 -16.37
N GLN A 272 24.34 14.37 -16.60
CA GLN A 272 25.34 14.84 -17.56
C GLN A 272 26.21 13.66 -17.96
#